data_AF-A0A7V4EP79-F1
#
_entry.id   AF-A0A7V4EP79-F1
#
_cell.length_a   1.000
_cell.length_b   1.000
_cell.length_c   1.000
_cell.angle_alpha   90.00
_cell.angle_beta   90.00
_cell.angle_gamma   90.00
#
_symmetry.space_group_name_H-M   'P 1'
#
loop_
_entity.id
_entity.type
_entity.pdbx_description
1 polymer ?
#
loop_
_entity_poly.entity_id
_entity_poly.type
_entity_poly.pdbx_seq_one_letter_code
_entity_poly.pdbx_strand_id
1 'polypeptide(L)'
;MGNLLYIGIGGFIGAIARWGLSGLPHRWLDGSFPWGTLLVNVLGCLVIGALMFLVEDRRMLTPQIRLLIITGFLGSLTTFSTFGYETL
;
A
#
# COMPACT_ATOMS: atom_id res chain seq x y z
N MET A 1 -15.59 6.66 -16.42
CA MET A 1 -15.21 7.75 -15.48
C MET A 1 -15.26 7.31 -14.02
N GLY A 2 -16.37 6.72 -13.52
CA GLY A 2 -16.49 6.31 -12.11
C GLY A 2 -15.34 5.44 -11.58
N ASN A 3 -14.84 4.49 -12.37
CA ASN A 3 -13.70 3.65 -11.98
C ASN A 3 -12.42 4.43 -11.69
N LEU A 4 -12.16 5.53 -12.42
CA LEU A 4 -10.98 6.37 -12.20
C LEU A 4 -11.06 7.11 -10.86
N LEU A 5 -12.26 7.50 -10.42
CA LEU A 5 -12.47 8.12 -9.11
C LEU A 5 -12.11 7.17 -7.98
N TYR A 6 -12.50 5.89 -8.06
CA TYR A 6 -12.12 4.89 -7.06
C TYR A 6 -10.60 4.72 -6.98
N ILE A 7 -9.93 4.58 -8.13
CA ILE A 7 -8.46 4.47 -8.17
C ILE A 7 -7.82 5.74 -7.59
N GLY A 8 -8.29 6.92 -8.00
CA GLY A 8 -7.74 8.21 -7.58
C GLY A 8 -7.90 8.47 -6.08
N ILE A 9 -9.08 8.20 -5.51
CA ILE A 9 -9.34 8.33 -4.07
C ILE A 9 -8.45 7.36 -3.29
N GLY A 10 -8.40 6.10 -3.73
CA GLY A 10 -7.55 5.09 -3.10
C GLY A 10 -6.08 5.51 -3.15
N GLY A 11 -5.60 5.92 -4.32
CA GLY A 11 -4.22 6.35 -4.53
C GLY A 11 -3.84 7.57 -3.68
N PHE A 12 -4.71 8.58 -3.59
CA PHE A 12 -4.51 9.75 -2.75
C PHE A 12 -4.33 9.36 -1.27
N ILE A 13 -5.24 8.52 -0.75
CA ILE A 13 -5.18 8.05 0.63
C ILE A 13 -3.93 7.17 0.85
N GLY A 14 -3.61 6.29 -0.10
CA GLY A 14 -2.45 5.40 -0.04
C GLY A 14 -1.12 6.17 -0.01
N ALA A 15 -1.00 7.23 -0.82
CA ALA A 15 0.18 8.08 -0.84
C ALA A 15 0.40 8.81 0.50
N ILE A 16 -0.67 9.37 1.09
CA ILE A 16 -0.61 10.03 2.39
C ILE A 16 -0.26 9.02 3.49
N ALA A 17 -0.89 7.85 3.46
CA ALA A 17 -0.61 6.77 4.41
C ALA A 17 0.85 6.31 4.31
N ARG A 18 1.39 6.12 3.10
CA ARG A 18 2.81 5.79 2.89
C ARG A 18 3.71 6.85 3.49
N TRP A 19 3.47 8.13 3.19
CA TRP A 19 4.27 9.22 3.73
C TRP A 19 4.29 9.22 5.27
N GLY A 20 3.13 9.04 5.91
CA GLY A 20 3.04 8.98 7.36
C GLY A 20 3.70 7.74 7.97
N LEU A 21 3.42 6.55 7.41
CA LEU A 21 3.91 5.27 7.92
C LEU A 21 5.40 5.10 7.71
N SER A 22 5.94 5.49 6.56
CA SER A 22 7.39 5.42 6.30
C SER A 22 8.20 6.32 7.26
N GLY A 23 7.58 7.35 7.83
CA GLY A 23 8.20 8.21 8.84
C GLY A 23 8.25 7.60 10.25
N LEU A 24 7.38 6.64 10.59
CA LEU A 24 7.26 6.12 11.97
C LEU A 24 8.55 5.45 12.50
N PRO A 25 9.23 4.58 11.72
CA PRO A 25 10.42 3.89 12.20
C PRO A 25 11.54 4.82 12.68
N HIS A 26 11.68 6.00 12.08
CA HIS A 26 12.71 7.00 12.42
C HIS A 26 12.64 7.50 13.88
N ARG A 27 11.57 7.19 14.62
CA ARG A 27 11.45 7.56 16.03
C ARG A 27 12.18 6.61 16.99
N TRP A 28 12.45 5.37 16.56
CA TRP A 28 12.96 4.30 17.43
C TRP A 28 14.05 3.45 16.77
N LEU A 29 14.20 3.55 15.45
CA LEU A 29 15.15 2.78 14.66
C LEU A 29 16.10 3.75 13.96
N ASP A 30 17.38 3.62 14.27
CA ASP A 30 18.46 4.37 13.66
C ASP A 30 19.21 3.53 12.63
N GLY A 31 19.98 4.20 11.77
CA GLY A 31 20.86 3.57 10.78
C GLY A 31 20.40 3.76 9.33
N SER A 32 21.19 3.25 8.39
CA SER A 32 20.97 3.40 6.95
C SER A 32 19.94 2.43 6.38
N PHE A 33 19.40 1.52 7.19
CA PHE A 33 18.46 0.51 6.71
C PHE A 33 17.06 1.14 6.47
N PRO A 34 16.41 0.86 5.33
CA PRO A 34 15.15 1.49 4.94
C PRO A 34 13.92 0.90 5.65
N TRP A 35 13.87 1.04 6.98
CA TRP A 35 12.79 0.51 7.81
C TRP A 35 11.40 1.02 7.40
N GLY A 36 11.31 2.30 7.00
CA GLY A 36 10.06 2.91 6.54
C GLY A 36 9.51 2.27 5.27
N THR A 37 10.39 2.00 4.30
CA THR A 37 10.04 1.34 3.04
C THR A 37 9.71 -0.13 3.23
N LEU A 38 10.45 -0.82 4.11
CA LEU A 38 10.14 -2.19 4.49
C LEU A 38 8.75 -2.29 5.12
N LEU A 39 8.44 -1.40 6.07
CA LEU A 39 7.17 -1.39 6.79
C LEU A 39 5.97 -1.29 5.85
N VAL A 40 5.96 -0.30 4.96
CA VAL A 40 4.82 -0.06 4.06
C VAL A 40 4.64 -1.18 3.04
N ASN A 41 5.73 -1.77 2.54
CA ASN A 41 5.68 -2.89 1.61
C ASN A 41 5.20 -4.18 2.30
N VAL A 42 5.72 -4.52 3.48
CA VAL A 42 5.31 -5.71 4.24
C VAL A 42 3.83 -5.60 4.66
N LEU A 43 3.41 -4.45 5.19
CA LEU A 43 2.00 -4.22 5.52
C LEU A 43 1.11 -4.32 4.28
N GLY A 44 1.53 -3.72 3.16
CA GLY A 44 0.78 -3.81 1.91
C GLY A 44 0.62 -5.24 1.41
N CYS A 45 1.71 -6.03 1.39
CA CYS A 45 1.67 -7.44 1.01
C CYS A 45 0.76 -8.28 1.93
N LEU A 46 0.82 -8.04 3.25
CA LEU A 46 -0.05 -8.73 4.21
C LEU A 46 -1.53 -8.43 3.93
N VAL A 47 -1.87 -7.16 3.70
CA VAL A 47 -3.25 -6.75 3.40
C VAL A 47 -3.72 -7.32 2.06
N ILE A 48 -2.88 -7.30 1.01
CA ILE A 48 -3.22 -7.92 -0.28
C ILE A 48 -3.48 -9.42 -0.09
N GLY A 49 -2.60 -10.14 0.62
CA GLY A 49 -2.77 -11.57 0.88
C GLY A 49 -4.08 -11.89 1.61
N ALA A 50 -4.39 -11.14 2.67
CA ALA A 50 -5.65 -11.28 3.40
C ALA A 50 -6.88 -10.99 2.53
N LEU A 51 -6.82 -9.95 1.69
CA LEU A 51 -7.91 -9.63 0.77
C LEU A 51 -8.11 -10.70 -0.29
N MET A 52 -7.03 -11.25 -0.86
CA MET A 52 -7.14 -12.32 -1.86
C MET A 52 -7.80 -13.57 -1.26
N PHE A 53 -7.42 -13.93 -0.02
CA PHE A 53 -8.06 -15.04 0.71
C PHE A 53 -9.56 -14.79 0.94
N LEU A 54 -9.95 -13.59 1.41
CA LEU A 54 -11.36 -13.25 1.60
C LEU A 54 -12.16 -13.20 0.28
N VAL A 55 -11.52 -12.82 -0.82
CA VAL A 55 -12.18 -12.69 -2.13
C VAL A 55 -12.46 -14.04 -2.77
N GLU A 56 -11.54 -15.01 -2.66
CA GLU A 56 -11.73 -16.36 -3.20
C GLU A 56 -12.92 -17.07 -2.57
N ASP A 57 -13.17 -16.85 -1.27
CA ASP A 57 -14.21 -17.59 -0.54
C ASP A 57 -15.60 -16.94 -0.59
N ARG A 58 -15.71 -15.63 -0.83
CA ARG A 58 -16.98 -14.90 -0.53
C ARG A 58 -17.53 -13.96 -1.60
N ARG A 59 -16.90 -13.74 -2.77
CA ARG A 59 -17.31 -12.69 -3.74
C ARG A 59 -17.55 -11.30 -3.09
N MET A 60 -16.93 -11.03 -1.93
CA MET A 60 -17.29 -9.90 -1.06
C MET A 60 -16.86 -8.54 -1.61
N LEU A 61 -15.91 -8.48 -2.53
CA LEU A 61 -15.43 -7.23 -3.10
C LEU A 61 -16.03 -7.00 -4.48
N THR A 62 -16.83 -5.95 -4.61
CA THR A 62 -17.26 -5.43 -5.90
C THR A 62 -16.04 -4.97 -6.72
N PRO A 63 -16.13 -4.95 -8.06
CA PRO A 63 -15.03 -4.48 -8.91
C PRO A 63 -14.51 -3.08 -8.53
N GLN A 64 -15.40 -2.20 -8.09
CA GLN A 64 -15.07 -0.83 -7.67
C GLN A 64 -14.25 -0.81 -6.38
N ILE A 65 -14.59 -1.67 -5.42
CA ILE A 65 -13.84 -1.78 -4.17
C ILE A 65 -12.43 -2.37 -4.45
N ARG A 66 -12.31 -3.31 -5.39
CA ARG A 66 -10.98 -3.80 -5.83
C ARG A 66 -10.13 -2.68 -6.42
N LEU A 67 -10.71 -1.81 -7.24
CA LEU A 67 -10.00 -0.66 -7.81
C LEU A 67 -9.59 0.36 -6.73
N LEU A 68 -10.48 0.63 -5.77
CA LEU A 68 -10.21 1.53 -4.65
C LEU A 68 -9.08 1.01 -3.76
N ILE A 69 -9.19 -0.24 -3.32
CA ILE A 69 -8.31 -0.80 -2.30
C ILE A 69 -7.03 -1.37 -2.92
N ILE A 70 -7.13 -2.24 -3.91
CA ILE A 70 -5.96 -2.95 -4.45
C ILE A 70 -5.18 -2.03 -5.39
N THR A 71 -5.83 -1.50 -6.43
CA THR A 71 -5.14 -0.68 -7.43
C THR A 71 -4.80 0.72 -6.90
N GLY A 72 -5.73 1.37 -6.21
CA GLY A 72 -5.52 2.71 -5.66
C GLY A 72 -4.69 2.69 -4.38
N PHE A 73 -5.30 2.29 -3.27
CA PHE A 73 -4.70 2.42 -1.94
C PHE A 73 -3.42 1.59 -1.77
N LEU A 74 -3.48 0.27 -1.96
CA LEU A 74 -2.33 -0.62 -1.76
C LEU A 74 -1.25 -0.39 -2.82
N GLY A 75 -1.65 -0.10 -4.06
CA GLY A 75 -0.73 0.29 -5.13
C GLY A 75 0.06 1.58 -4.83
N SER A 76 -0.52 2.52 -4.08
CA SER A 76 0.19 3.76 -3.68
C SER A 76 0.85 3.69 -2.30
N LEU A 77 0.34 2.83 -1.42
CA LEU A 77 0.92 2.53 -0.11
C LEU A 77 2.27 1.81 -0.24
N THR A 78 2.36 0.87 -1.19
CA THR A 78 3.58 0.12 -1.49
C THR A 78 4.46 0.89 -2.49
N THR A 79 5.77 0.62 -2.51
CA THR A 79 6.69 1.30 -3.43
C THR A 79 7.90 0.43 -3.75
N PHE A 80 8.08 0.14 -5.05
CA PHE A 80 9.28 -0.54 -5.55
C PHE A 80 10.39 0.44 -5.93
N SER A 81 10.05 1.63 -6.44
CA SER A 81 11.06 2.62 -6.86
C SER A 81 11.88 3.15 -5.68
N THR A 82 11.23 3.42 -4.54
CA THR A 82 11.91 3.83 -3.32
C THR A 82 12.82 2.72 -2.80
N PHE A 83 12.32 1.48 -2.74
CA PHE A 83 13.12 0.32 -2.36
C PHE A 83 14.34 0.14 -3.26
N GLY A 84 14.16 0.23 -4.58
CA GLY A 84 15.25 0.16 -5.54
C GLY A 84 16.30 1.25 -5.31
N TYR A 85 15.87 2.50 -5.08
CA TYR A 85 16.79 3.60 -4.79
C TYR A 85 17.57 3.41 -3.49
N GLU A 86 16.95 2.90 -2.43
CA GLU A 86 17.57 2.70 -1.12
C GLU A 86 18.47 1.46 -1.04
N THR A 87 18.41 0.57 -2.04
CA THR A 87 19.20 -0.69 -2.09
C THR A 87 20.31 -0.69 -3.14
N LEU A 88 20.46 0.40 -3.88
CA LEU A 88 21.60 0.67 -4.78
C LEU A 88 22.76 1.28 -4.01
#